data_AF-A0A944WFK9-F1
#
_entry.id   AF-A0A944WFK9-F1
#
_cell.length_a   1.000
_cell.length_b   1.000
_cell.length_c   1.000
_cell.angle_alpha   90.00
_cell.angle_beta   90.00
_cell.angle_gamma   90.00
#
_symmetry.space_group_name_H-M   'P 1'
#
loop_
_entity.id
_entity.type
_entity.pdbx_description
1 polymer ?
#
loop_
_entity_poly.entity_id
_entity_poly.type
_entity_poly.pdbx_seq_one_letter_code
_entity_poly.pdbx_strand_id
1 'polypeptide(L)'
;MVSLSVFLCWCCILTGCPDPPLTPDAPFVSVEHGEAQVSIELVSLGKAGKNLSPSEIIIFGPYHKATKTITPMPGEYSYDNDEVPSFLIFTPHQRVSTNVLYAAQELVRGQITEYDHSFWNPDKDPTRILICPPDECLLPANHLKFYVHFSRPMRPTESWEHFSLKDLRTGELVPRPFRHIDLWDEQNRRLTLWFHPGRQKTGVNLNEDLGGILTAGHRYLLLIDPQWKTQAGQPLDGSVKKRYAFTASNADHEQPDPNNWELTPPTLDTVEPLIISFGEMLDFATARKVITACSNNEEIIEISQQADWDGTRVKIFPSKPWTAGRYTLALNPRLEDLAGNSLERPFEVDLSSETTDFAKKLTLTFEINQ
;
A
#
# COMPACT_ATOMS: atom_id res chain seq x y z
N MET A 1 -11.16 -6.32 -86.67
CA MET A 1 -10.01 -5.62 -86.08
C MET A 1 -10.03 -5.96 -84.60
N VAL A 2 -9.32 -6.95 -84.04
CA VAL A 2 -7.87 -7.30 -84.14
C VAL A 2 -7.05 -6.03 -83.85
N SER A 3 -6.19 -5.90 -82.83
CA SER A 3 -5.26 -6.81 -82.14
C SER A 3 -5.00 -6.23 -80.73
N LEU A 4 -5.00 -6.98 -79.62
CA LEU A 4 -3.93 -7.86 -79.12
C LEU A 4 -2.53 -7.23 -79.09
N SER A 5 -2.03 -6.97 -77.88
CA SER A 5 -0.62 -7.16 -77.52
C SER A 5 -0.58 -7.93 -76.20
N VAL A 6 -0.44 -9.23 -76.38
CA VAL A 6 0.02 -10.24 -75.41
C VAL A 6 1.52 -10.36 -75.60
N PHE A 7 2.30 -10.48 -74.52
CA PHE A 7 3.43 -11.43 -74.39
C PHE A 7 3.72 -11.55 -72.87
N LEU A 8 3.34 -12.67 -72.20
CA LEU A 8 4.10 -13.94 -72.03
C LEU A 8 5.42 -13.70 -71.29
N CYS A 9 5.86 -14.46 -70.28
CA CYS A 9 5.54 -15.76 -69.68
C CYS A 9 6.36 -15.75 -68.35
N TRP A 10 6.01 -16.39 -67.23
CA TRP A 10 6.14 -17.84 -67.04
C TRP A 10 5.43 -18.27 -65.75
N CYS A 11 4.68 -19.36 -65.90
CA CYS A 11 4.01 -20.14 -64.87
C CYS A 11 4.97 -21.18 -64.24
N CYS A 12 4.91 -21.36 -62.92
CA CYS A 12 5.19 -22.60 -62.16
C CYS A 12 4.46 -22.43 -60.81
N ILE A 13 3.25 -22.96 -60.62
CA ILE A 13 2.88 -24.32 -60.18
C ILE A 13 3.44 -24.71 -58.80
N LEU A 14 2.49 -24.82 -57.86
CA LEU A 14 2.37 -25.70 -56.68
C LEU A 14 3.54 -25.72 -55.69
N THR A 15 3.28 -25.34 -54.45
CA THR A 15 2.82 -26.21 -53.34
C THR A 15 2.90 -25.40 -52.05
N GLY A 16 1.97 -25.65 -51.12
CA GLY A 16 2.08 -25.10 -49.78
C GLY A 16 3.40 -25.51 -49.16
N CYS A 17 4.05 -24.57 -48.49
CA CYS A 17 5.18 -24.80 -47.63
C CYS A 17 5.11 -23.80 -46.48
N PRO A 18 5.61 -24.21 -45.32
CA PRO A 18 4.86 -24.27 -44.08
C PRO A 18 4.95 -22.94 -43.34
N ASP A 19 4.07 -22.75 -42.38
CA ASP A 19 4.33 -21.81 -41.30
C ASP A 19 5.79 -22.01 -40.82
N PRO A 20 6.56 -20.92 -40.66
CA PRO A 20 7.88 -21.04 -40.05
C PRO A 20 7.71 -21.78 -38.71
N PRO A 21 8.63 -22.70 -38.37
CA PRO A 21 8.49 -23.52 -37.17
C PRO A 21 8.25 -22.60 -35.98
N LEU A 22 7.17 -22.88 -35.24
CA LEU A 22 6.96 -22.40 -33.87
C LEU A 22 8.26 -22.69 -33.12
N THR A 23 9.06 -21.65 -32.95
CA THR A 23 10.17 -21.67 -32.01
C THR A 23 9.52 -21.61 -30.63
N PRO A 24 9.91 -22.47 -29.68
CA PRO A 24 9.39 -22.40 -28.33
C PRO A 24 9.85 -21.08 -27.70
N ASP A 25 8.88 -20.20 -27.51
CA ASP A 25 8.73 -19.24 -26.43
C ASP A 25 9.93 -18.31 -26.16
N ALA A 26 9.83 -17.08 -26.68
CA ALA A 26 10.40 -15.94 -25.97
C ALA A 26 9.66 -15.82 -24.62
N PRO A 27 10.37 -15.67 -23.49
CA PRO A 27 9.72 -15.60 -22.19
C PRO A 27 8.76 -14.40 -22.15
N PHE A 28 7.52 -14.66 -21.81
CA PHE A 28 6.59 -13.62 -21.40
C PHE A 28 6.92 -13.24 -19.95
N VAL A 29 6.50 -12.05 -19.53
CA VAL A 29 6.61 -11.63 -18.13
C VAL A 29 5.17 -11.44 -17.65
N SER A 30 4.71 -12.32 -16.78
CA SER A 30 3.48 -12.09 -16.03
C SER A 30 3.77 -11.11 -14.89
N VAL A 31 3.10 -9.95 -14.93
CA VAL A 31 3.11 -8.99 -13.81
C VAL A 31 1.87 -9.31 -12.98
N GLU A 32 2.01 -10.15 -11.95
CA GLU A 32 0.98 -10.19 -10.92
C GLU A 32 1.05 -8.93 -10.07
N HIS A 33 -0.11 -8.30 -9.93
CA HIS A 33 -0.27 -7.04 -9.22
C HIS A 33 0.12 -7.19 -7.75
N GLY A 34 1.16 -6.48 -7.33
CA GLY A 34 1.31 -6.10 -5.93
C GLY A 34 2.63 -6.43 -5.25
N GLU A 35 3.77 -6.29 -5.91
CA GLU A 35 5.08 -6.03 -5.28
C GLU A 35 6.02 -5.54 -6.41
N ALA A 36 6.89 -4.57 -6.16
CA ALA A 36 7.83 -4.11 -7.20
C ALA A 36 9.02 -5.08 -7.34
N GLN A 37 8.70 -6.36 -7.51
CA GLN A 37 9.62 -7.43 -7.76
C GLN A 37 9.35 -7.91 -9.19
N VAL A 38 10.35 -7.75 -10.07
CA VAL A 38 10.26 -8.24 -11.44
C VAL A 38 10.58 -9.73 -11.38
N SER A 39 9.56 -10.55 -11.54
CA SER A 39 9.69 -11.99 -11.76
C SER A 39 10.31 -12.23 -13.13
N ILE A 40 11.48 -12.86 -13.16
CA ILE A 40 12.15 -13.24 -14.40
C ILE A 40 11.88 -14.71 -14.65
N GLU A 41 11.11 -15.01 -15.70
CA GLU A 41 10.89 -16.38 -16.16
C GLU A 41 12.19 -16.93 -16.79
N LEU A 42 12.72 -17.97 -16.16
CA LEU A 42 13.91 -18.68 -16.61
C LEU A 42 13.48 -19.94 -17.36
N VAL A 43 13.90 -20.06 -18.63
CA VAL A 43 13.47 -21.12 -19.56
C VAL A 43 13.75 -22.53 -19.01
N SER A 44 12.81 -23.44 -19.31
CA SER A 44 12.68 -24.83 -18.85
C SER A 44 13.99 -25.63 -18.74
N LEU A 45 14.16 -26.22 -17.56
CA LEU A 45 15.16 -27.24 -17.25
C LEU A 45 14.64 -28.59 -17.72
N GLY A 46 15.21 -29.12 -18.80
CA GLY A 46 14.83 -30.45 -19.28
C GLY A 46 15.08 -31.53 -18.23
N LYS A 47 14.04 -31.97 -17.50
CA LYS A 47 13.88 -33.19 -16.65
C LYS A 47 15.09 -33.69 -15.82
N ALA A 48 16.13 -32.91 -15.62
CA ALA A 48 17.36 -33.32 -14.94
C ALA A 48 17.44 -32.89 -13.47
N GLY A 49 16.49 -32.08 -12.98
CA GLY A 49 16.58 -31.40 -11.68
C GLY A 49 15.54 -31.78 -10.64
N LYS A 50 14.84 -32.92 -10.74
CA LYS A 50 13.72 -33.26 -9.82
C LYS A 50 14.07 -33.29 -8.32
N ASN A 51 15.35 -33.26 -7.94
CA ASN A 51 15.84 -33.32 -6.56
C ASN A 51 16.82 -32.20 -6.18
N LEU A 52 16.96 -31.13 -6.99
CA LEU A 52 17.85 -30.00 -6.71
C LEU A 52 17.04 -28.76 -6.36
N SER A 53 17.56 -27.93 -5.45
CA SER A 53 16.98 -26.60 -5.18
C SER A 53 17.18 -25.69 -6.40
N PRO A 54 16.27 -24.73 -6.67
CA PRO A 54 16.40 -23.79 -7.78
C PRO A 54 17.77 -23.10 -7.91
N SER A 55 18.37 -22.71 -6.79
CA SER A 55 19.70 -22.08 -6.72
C SER A 55 20.85 -23.02 -7.09
N GLU A 56 20.64 -24.34 -7.04
CA GLU A 56 21.60 -25.34 -7.52
C GLU A 56 21.43 -25.63 -9.01
N ILE A 57 20.38 -25.09 -9.63
CA ILE A 57 20.05 -25.35 -11.01
C ILE A 57 20.33 -24.14 -11.91
N ILE A 58 20.11 -22.92 -11.43
CA ILE A 58 20.34 -21.71 -12.20
C ILE A 58 20.90 -20.58 -11.32
N ILE A 59 21.69 -19.70 -11.92
CA ILE A 59 22.08 -18.42 -11.34
C ILE A 59 21.70 -17.28 -12.29
N PHE A 60 21.18 -16.18 -11.74
CA PHE A 60 20.88 -14.96 -12.49
C PHE A 60 21.74 -13.79 -11.99
N GLY A 61 22.16 -12.91 -12.90
CA GLY A 61 22.79 -11.64 -12.52
C GLY A 61 23.53 -10.94 -13.65
N PRO A 62 24.29 -9.86 -13.33
CA PRO A 62 25.08 -9.12 -14.30
C PRO A 62 26.04 -10.02 -15.08
N TYR A 63 26.02 -9.89 -16.40
CA TYR A 63 26.77 -10.73 -17.33
C TYR A 63 27.91 -9.97 -18.01
N HIS A 64 29.12 -10.47 -17.84
CA HIS A 64 30.32 -9.96 -18.50
C HIS A 64 30.63 -10.77 -19.76
N LYS A 65 30.24 -10.24 -20.94
CA LYS A 65 30.40 -10.93 -22.24
C LYS A 65 31.83 -11.39 -22.56
N ALA A 66 32.83 -10.58 -22.22
CA ALA A 66 34.23 -10.88 -22.54
C ALA A 66 34.77 -12.10 -21.79
N THR A 67 34.38 -12.25 -20.52
CA THR A 67 34.82 -13.33 -19.62
C THR A 67 33.81 -14.47 -19.54
N LYS A 68 32.60 -14.28 -20.08
CA LYS A 68 31.44 -15.18 -19.94
C LYS A 68 31.10 -15.49 -18.48
N THR A 69 31.27 -14.52 -17.59
CA THR A 69 31.01 -14.68 -16.15
C THR A 69 29.74 -13.96 -15.74
N ILE A 70 28.94 -14.62 -14.89
CA ILE A 70 27.77 -14.03 -14.22
C ILE A 70 28.15 -13.72 -12.78
N THR A 71 27.81 -12.52 -12.31
CA THR A 71 27.88 -12.19 -10.89
C THR A 71 26.53 -12.57 -10.25
N PRO A 72 26.45 -13.57 -9.36
CA PRO A 72 25.16 -13.99 -8.81
C PRO A 72 24.46 -12.85 -8.07
N MET A 73 23.22 -12.58 -8.45
CA MET A 73 22.37 -11.59 -7.80
C MET A 73 21.58 -12.26 -6.67
N PRO A 74 21.52 -11.68 -5.46
CA PRO A 74 20.64 -12.17 -4.40
C PRO A 74 19.17 -12.03 -4.79
N GLY A 75 18.37 -13.05 -4.53
CA GLY A 75 16.93 -13.08 -4.80
C GLY A 75 16.30 -14.40 -4.36
N GLU A 76 14.98 -14.49 -4.51
CA GLU A 76 14.21 -15.69 -4.26
C GLU A 76 13.88 -16.40 -5.56
N TYR A 77 13.74 -17.73 -5.50
CA TYR A 77 13.31 -18.55 -6.61
C TYR A 77 11.97 -19.20 -6.29
N SER A 78 11.02 -19.15 -7.22
CA SER A 78 9.74 -19.86 -7.13
C SER A 78 9.49 -20.67 -8.40
N TYR A 79 8.68 -21.72 -8.28
CA TYR A 79 8.20 -22.49 -9.43
C TYR A 79 6.79 -22.04 -9.76
N ASP A 80 6.56 -21.72 -11.03
CA ASP A 80 5.21 -21.70 -11.57
C ASP A 80 4.89 -23.10 -12.10
N ASN A 81 3.92 -23.75 -11.46
CA ASN A 81 3.48 -25.11 -11.78
C ASN A 81 2.20 -25.12 -12.62
N ASP A 82 1.60 -23.95 -12.90
CA ASP A 82 0.30 -23.85 -13.54
C ASP A 82 0.42 -23.93 -15.08
N GLU A 83 1.61 -23.72 -15.65
CA GLU A 83 1.91 -23.90 -17.07
C GLU A 83 2.81 -25.14 -17.36
N VAL A 84 2.63 -25.73 -18.55
CA VAL A 84 3.47 -26.83 -19.06
C VAL A 84 4.21 -26.34 -20.31
N PRO A 85 5.55 -26.23 -20.29
CA PRO A 85 6.45 -26.69 -19.23
C PRO A 85 6.48 -25.77 -18.01
N SER A 86 6.72 -26.33 -16.82
CA SER A 86 6.89 -25.55 -15.58
C SER A 86 8.07 -24.60 -15.69
N PHE A 87 7.89 -23.35 -15.26
CA PHE A 87 8.91 -22.30 -15.32
C PHE A 87 9.51 -22.05 -13.93
N LEU A 88 10.77 -21.60 -13.92
CA LEU A 88 11.42 -21.13 -12.72
C LEU A 88 11.46 -19.62 -12.74
N ILE A 89 10.91 -18.98 -11.71
CA ILE A 89 10.86 -17.54 -11.56
C ILE A 89 11.97 -17.13 -10.60
N PHE A 90 12.77 -16.12 -10.99
CA PHE A 90 13.71 -15.46 -10.09
C PHE A 90 13.26 -14.04 -9.76
N THR A 91 13.28 -13.74 -8.47
CA THR A 91 12.82 -12.47 -7.92
C THR A 91 13.97 -11.78 -7.18
N PRO A 92 14.60 -10.76 -7.77
CA PRO A 92 15.81 -10.16 -7.20
C PRO A 92 15.51 -9.32 -5.95
N HIS A 93 16.36 -9.44 -4.93
CA HIS A 93 16.31 -8.58 -3.73
C HIS A 93 16.85 -7.17 -3.99
N GLN A 94 17.45 -6.95 -5.16
CA GLN A 94 18.03 -5.68 -5.57
C GLN A 94 17.53 -5.29 -6.96
N ARG A 95 17.57 -4.00 -7.29
CA ARG A 95 17.09 -3.54 -8.59
C ARG A 95 17.97 -4.04 -9.73
N VAL A 96 17.30 -4.39 -10.82
CA VAL A 96 17.94 -4.57 -12.13
C VAL A 96 18.21 -3.19 -12.74
N SER A 97 19.44 -2.95 -13.19
CA SER A 97 19.83 -1.70 -13.84
C SER A 97 19.57 -1.76 -15.35
N THR A 98 19.06 -0.68 -15.93
CA THR A 98 18.76 -0.61 -17.37
C THR A 98 20.00 -0.61 -18.27
N ASN A 99 21.18 -0.32 -17.72
CA ASN A 99 22.43 -0.20 -18.48
C ASN A 99 23.37 -1.40 -18.28
N VAL A 100 22.91 -2.45 -17.62
CA VAL A 100 23.66 -3.68 -17.36
C VAL A 100 23.05 -4.80 -18.19
N LEU A 101 23.89 -5.60 -18.83
CA LEU A 101 23.45 -6.83 -19.49
C LEU A 101 23.31 -7.92 -18.43
N TYR A 102 22.19 -8.62 -18.42
CA TYR A 102 21.94 -9.73 -17.51
C TYR A 102 21.92 -11.05 -18.26
N ALA A 103 22.25 -12.12 -17.56
CA ALA A 103 22.07 -13.46 -18.07
C ALA A 103 21.66 -14.40 -16.94
N ALA A 104 21.04 -15.51 -17.32
CA ALA A 104 20.88 -16.67 -16.48
C ALA A 104 21.79 -17.79 -16.98
N GLN A 105 22.52 -18.44 -16.06
CA GLN A 105 23.32 -19.63 -16.36
C GLN A 105 22.69 -20.84 -15.71
N GLU A 106 22.30 -21.79 -16.54
CA GLU A 106 21.90 -23.12 -16.15
C GLU A 106 23.16 -23.94 -15.77
N LEU A 107 23.16 -24.53 -14.58
CA LEU A 107 24.34 -25.11 -13.97
C LEU A 107 24.59 -26.58 -14.34
N VAL A 108 23.59 -27.31 -14.87
CA VAL A 108 23.73 -28.75 -15.20
C VAL A 108 24.35 -28.98 -16.58
N ARG A 109 23.98 -28.17 -17.56
CA ARG A 109 24.48 -28.17 -18.96
C ARG A 109 25.36 -26.97 -19.28
N GLY A 110 25.40 -25.95 -18.42
CA GLY A 110 26.24 -24.77 -18.58
C GLY A 110 25.70 -23.78 -19.61
N GLN A 111 24.42 -23.86 -19.95
CA GLN A 111 23.78 -22.98 -20.94
C GLN A 111 23.60 -21.58 -20.35
N ILE A 112 23.96 -20.55 -21.12
CA ILE A 112 23.76 -19.15 -20.74
C ILE A 112 22.69 -18.54 -21.65
N THR A 113 21.65 -17.96 -21.05
CA THR A 113 20.59 -17.22 -21.73
C THR A 113 20.74 -15.74 -21.39
N GLU A 114 20.95 -14.91 -22.41
CA GLU A 114 21.03 -13.45 -22.26
C GLU A 114 19.63 -12.84 -22.19
N TYR A 115 19.44 -11.87 -21.31
CA TYR A 115 18.21 -11.09 -21.18
C TYR A 115 18.52 -9.64 -21.52
N ASP A 116 17.84 -9.09 -22.53
CA ASP A 116 17.91 -7.65 -22.83
C ASP A 116 16.99 -6.87 -21.89
N HIS A 117 17.17 -5.56 -21.78
CA HIS A 117 16.40 -4.72 -20.86
C HIS A 117 14.90 -4.60 -21.22
N SER A 118 14.40 -5.32 -22.24
CA SER A 118 12.99 -5.25 -22.63
C SER A 118 12.05 -5.93 -21.63
N PHE A 119 12.56 -6.78 -20.72
CA PHE A 119 11.81 -7.29 -19.57
C PHE A 119 11.55 -6.20 -18.50
N TRP A 120 12.25 -5.07 -18.57
CA TRP A 120 12.04 -3.92 -17.70
C TRP A 120 11.06 -2.95 -18.36
N ASN A 121 9.78 -3.00 -17.97
CA ASN A 121 8.80 -1.97 -18.33
C ASN A 121 8.71 -0.96 -17.18
N PRO A 122 9.43 0.17 -17.20
CA PRO A 122 9.20 1.21 -16.22
C PRO A 122 7.81 1.76 -16.48
N ASP A 123 6.87 1.39 -15.62
CA ASP A 123 5.70 2.15 -15.23
C ASP A 123 5.59 3.52 -15.94
N LYS A 124 4.92 3.53 -17.11
CA LYS A 124 4.79 4.73 -17.97
C LYS A 124 3.78 5.73 -17.44
N ASP A 125 2.93 5.32 -16.49
CA ASP A 125 1.93 6.20 -15.90
C ASP A 125 2.56 7.12 -14.85
N PRO A 126 2.08 8.38 -14.75
CA PRO A 126 2.55 9.30 -13.72
C PRO A 126 2.26 8.74 -12.32
N THR A 127 3.27 8.80 -11.44
CA THR A 127 3.09 8.46 -10.03
C THR A 127 2.30 9.56 -9.34
N ARG A 128 1.21 9.21 -8.66
CA ARG A 128 0.31 10.15 -8.02
C ARG A 128 0.16 9.82 -6.55
N ILE A 129 -0.16 10.84 -5.76
CA ILE A 129 -0.76 10.63 -4.45
C ILE A 129 -2.26 10.43 -4.68
N LEU A 130 -2.77 9.30 -4.21
CA LEU A 130 -4.17 8.92 -4.35
C LEU A 130 -5.02 9.65 -3.31
N ILE A 131 -4.59 9.59 -2.05
CA ILE A 131 -5.26 10.20 -0.90
C ILE A 131 -4.26 10.39 0.24
N CYS A 132 -4.52 11.34 1.13
CA CYS A 132 -3.75 11.55 2.35
C CYS A 132 -4.70 11.75 3.54
N PRO A 133 -5.28 10.68 4.12
CA PRO A 133 -6.12 10.82 5.29
C PRO A 133 -5.32 11.36 6.50
N PRO A 134 -5.93 12.20 7.33
CA PRO A 134 -7.25 12.80 7.11
C PRO A 134 -7.25 13.82 5.96
N ASP A 135 -8.19 13.71 5.02
CA ASP A 135 -8.36 14.65 3.90
C ASP A 135 -9.37 15.75 4.26
N GLU A 136 -9.18 16.32 5.45
CA GLU A 136 -10.08 17.31 6.05
C GLU A 136 -9.49 18.72 6.09
N CYS A 137 -10.38 19.70 6.07
CA CYS A 137 -9.97 21.11 6.14
C CYS A 137 -9.71 21.61 7.56
N LEU A 138 -10.07 20.83 8.59
CA LEU A 138 -9.93 21.18 10.00
C LEU A 138 -9.36 19.99 10.79
N LEU A 139 -8.22 20.18 11.45
CA LEU A 139 -7.53 19.16 12.24
C LEU A 139 -7.23 19.70 13.64
N PRO A 140 -7.25 18.88 14.71
CA PRO A 140 -6.89 19.33 16.05
C PRO A 140 -5.42 19.76 16.11
N ALA A 141 -5.09 20.75 16.94
CA ALA A 141 -3.72 21.26 17.06
C ALA A 141 -2.71 20.16 17.47
N ASN A 142 -3.16 19.16 18.21
CA ASN A 142 -2.39 17.98 18.62
C ASN A 142 -2.60 16.76 17.72
N HIS A 143 -3.06 16.95 16.46
CA HIS A 143 -3.12 15.88 15.46
C HIS A 143 -1.79 15.12 15.36
N LEU A 144 -1.85 13.81 15.12
CA LEU A 144 -0.67 12.95 15.16
C LEU A 144 -0.16 12.43 13.82
N LYS A 145 -1.04 12.04 12.90
CA LYS A 145 -0.67 11.13 11.79
C LYS A 145 -1.40 11.45 10.49
N PHE A 146 -0.62 11.49 9.41
CA PHE A 146 -1.14 11.40 8.05
C PHE A 146 -0.83 10.03 7.45
N TYR A 147 -1.69 9.57 6.55
CA TYR A 147 -1.53 8.32 5.79
C TYR A 147 -1.38 8.64 4.30
N VAL A 148 -0.17 8.72 3.78
CA VAL A 148 0.05 9.12 2.39
C VAL A 148 -0.02 7.88 1.50
N HIS A 149 -1.06 7.79 0.66
CA HIS A 149 -1.26 6.70 -0.29
C HIS A 149 -0.75 7.06 -1.67
N PHE A 150 0.10 6.20 -2.24
CA PHE A 150 0.71 6.38 -3.55
C PHE A 150 0.14 5.41 -4.57
N SER A 151 0.06 5.84 -5.84
CA SER A 151 -0.37 4.97 -6.94
C SER A 151 0.68 3.90 -7.29
N ARG A 152 1.91 4.04 -6.80
CA ARG A 152 3.05 3.14 -7.05
C ARG A 152 3.90 2.98 -5.79
N PRO A 153 4.64 1.87 -5.63
CA PRO A 153 5.60 1.71 -4.53
C PRO A 153 6.66 2.81 -4.52
N MET A 154 6.87 3.44 -3.38
CA MET A 154 7.84 4.53 -3.17
C MET A 154 9.17 4.02 -2.60
N ARG A 155 10.25 4.78 -2.78
CA ARG A 155 11.53 4.48 -2.09
C ARG A 155 11.39 4.77 -0.59
N PRO A 156 11.58 3.77 0.29
CA PRO A 156 11.34 3.93 1.72
C PRO A 156 12.57 4.44 2.48
N THR A 157 13.25 5.46 1.97
CA THR A 157 14.48 5.98 2.56
C THR A 157 14.31 7.44 2.94
N GLU A 158 14.49 7.77 4.22
CA GLU A 158 14.48 9.13 4.74
C GLU A 158 13.21 9.88 4.34
N SER A 159 12.06 9.20 4.44
CA SER A 159 10.81 9.68 3.84
C SER A 159 10.39 11.03 4.38
N TRP A 160 10.69 11.32 5.65
CA TRP A 160 10.40 12.60 6.30
C TRP A 160 11.06 13.81 5.62
N GLU A 161 12.17 13.63 4.91
CA GLU A 161 12.86 14.72 4.19
C GLU A 161 12.08 15.19 2.96
N HIS A 162 11.21 14.33 2.43
CA HIS A 162 10.32 14.66 1.33
C HIS A 162 9.05 15.39 1.78
N PHE A 163 8.90 15.65 3.08
CA PHE A 163 7.78 16.40 3.63
C PHE A 163 8.25 17.71 4.27
N SER A 164 7.43 18.73 4.14
CA SER A 164 7.58 19.98 4.87
C SER A 164 6.22 20.53 5.24
N LEU A 165 6.13 21.22 6.37
CA LEU A 165 4.89 21.87 6.79
C LEU A 165 5.09 23.37 6.71
N LYS A 166 4.22 24.06 5.97
CA LYS A 166 4.25 25.52 5.85
C LYS A 166 3.11 26.13 6.63
N ASP A 167 3.42 27.05 7.53
CA ASP A 167 2.43 27.90 8.17
C ASP A 167 2.08 29.05 7.22
N LEU A 168 0.82 29.14 6.79
CA LEU A 168 0.35 30.16 5.86
C LEU A 168 0.05 31.49 6.56
N ARG A 169 -0.06 31.52 7.89
CA ARG A 169 -0.19 32.75 8.67
C ARG A 169 1.14 33.49 8.75
N THR A 170 2.23 32.78 9.07
CA THR A 170 3.57 33.37 9.18
C THR A 170 4.31 33.39 7.83
N GLY A 171 4.00 32.44 6.95
CA GLY A 171 4.71 32.23 5.68
C GLY A 171 5.95 31.33 5.81
N GLU A 172 6.28 30.88 7.02
CA GLU A 172 7.49 30.11 7.32
C GLU A 172 7.25 28.59 7.31
N LEU A 173 8.33 27.82 7.21
CA LEU A 173 8.29 26.37 7.42
C LEU A 173 8.31 26.07 8.92
N VAL A 174 7.44 25.18 9.37
CA VAL A 174 7.46 24.68 10.75
C VAL A 174 8.74 23.85 10.94
N PRO A 175 9.59 24.18 11.92
CA PRO A 175 10.85 23.49 12.12
C PRO A 175 10.60 22.08 12.69
N ARG A 176 11.27 21.07 12.12
CA ARG A 176 11.25 19.66 12.57
C ARG A 176 9.87 19.16 13.03
N PRO A 177 8.84 19.19 12.16
CA PRO A 177 7.48 18.84 12.56
C PRO A 177 7.28 17.32 12.63
N PHE A 178 8.05 16.53 11.87
CA PHE A 178 7.83 15.09 11.75
C PHE A 178 8.80 14.28 12.60
N ARG A 179 8.37 13.08 12.99
CA ARG A 179 9.24 12.07 13.59
C ARG A 179 10.05 11.38 12.48
N HIS A 180 11.36 11.21 12.70
CA HIS A 180 12.25 10.58 11.73
C HIS A 180 12.19 9.05 11.84
N ILE A 181 11.07 8.47 11.41
CA ILE A 181 10.87 7.02 11.33
C ILE A 181 10.06 6.71 10.08
N ASP A 182 10.52 5.71 9.33
CA ASP A 182 9.84 5.24 8.12
C ASP A 182 8.83 4.13 8.49
N LEU A 183 7.53 4.44 8.37
CA LEU A 183 6.43 3.52 8.70
C LEU A 183 5.62 3.19 7.45
N TRP A 184 6.21 2.38 6.58
CA TRP A 184 5.61 1.90 5.35
C TRP A 184 4.73 0.68 5.58
N ASP A 185 3.72 0.51 4.71
CA ASP A 185 3.14 -0.81 4.48
C ASP A 185 4.13 -1.72 3.72
N GLU A 186 3.83 -3.01 3.68
CA GLU A 186 4.68 -4.03 3.05
C GLU A 186 4.94 -3.71 1.57
N GLN A 187 3.94 -3.16 0.88
CA GLN A 187 4.01 -2.83 -0.54
C GLN A 187 4.69 -1.47 -0.82
N ASN A 188 5.10 -0.72 0.21
CA ASN A 188 5.64 0.64 0.12
C ASN A 188 4.71 1.63 -0.64
N ARG A 189 3.39 1.43 -0.56
CA ARG A 189 2.36 2.26 -1.20
C ARG A 189 1.61 3.13 -0.20
N ARG A 190 1.82 2.94 1.10
CA ARG A 190 1.27 3.78 2.16
C ARG A 190 2.33 4.10 3.20
N LEU A 191 2.64 5.38 3.36
CA LEU A 191 3.45 5.88 4.46
C LEU A 191 2.57 6.40 5.59
N THR A 192 2.85 6.00 6.82
CA THR A 192 2.31 6.67 8.01
C THR A 192 3.27 7.77 8.45
N LEU A 193 2.94 9.03 8.15
CA LEU A 193 3.74 10.19 8.49
C LEU A 193 3.32 10.73 9.86
N TRP A 194 4.21 10.63 10.85
CA TRP A 194 3.94 11.11 12.20
C TRP A 194 4.44 12.54 12.39
N PHE A 195 3.58 13.39 12.94
CA PHE A 195 4.03 14.53 13.69
C PHE A 195 4.83 14.07 14.92
N HIS A 196 5.81 14.87 15.32
CA HIS A 196 6.70 14.52 16.41
C HIS A 196 5.91 14.39 17.73
N PRO A 197 5.75 13.18 18.31
CA PRO A 197 4.84 12.99 19.46
C PRO A 197 5.26 13.81 20.68
N GLY A 198 6.57 13.95 20.90
CA GLY A 198 7.11 14.76 22.01
C GLY A 198 6.89 16.27 21.88
N ARG A 199 6.34 16.76 20.76
CA ARG A 199 5.89 18.15 20.59
C ARG A 199 4.38 18.30 20.70
N GLN A 200 3.63 17.20 20.76
CA GLN A 200 2.18 17.20 20.93
C GLN A 200 1.74 16.98 22.38
N LYS A 201 2.64 16.46 23.23
CA LYS A 201 2.44 16.35 24.67
C LYS A 201 2.93 17.60 25.37
N THR A 202 2.18 18.08 26.37
CA THR A 202 2.60 19.14 27.27
C THR A 202 3.71 18.63 28.21
N GLY A 203 4.57 19.54 28.68
CA GLY A 203 5.61 19.23 29.68
C GLY A 203 6.70 18.26 29.21
N VAL A 204 6.91 18.11 27.90
CA VAL A 204 8.03 17.37 27.32
C VAL A 204 9.03 18.37 26.77
N ASN A 205 10.33 18.21 27.08
CA ASN A 205 11.41 19.15 26.72
C ASN A 205 11.31 19.69 25.29
N LEU A 206 10.97 18.85 24.31
CA LEU A 206 10.91 19.28 22.91
C LEU A 206 9.71 20.19 22.61
N ASN A 207 8.58 20.02 23.29
CA ASN A 207 7.45 20.96 23.24
C ASN A 207 7.81 22.28 23.93
N GLU A 208 8.56 22.24 25.03
CA GLU A 208 9.01 23.45 25.73
C GLU A 208 10.03 24.25 24.91
N ASP A 209 10.96 23.56 24.24
CA ASP A 209 12.03 24.16 23.45
C ASP A 209 11.56 24.70 22.08
N LEU A 210 10.63 24.00 21.42
CA LEU A 210 10.21 24.30 20.04
C LEU A 210 8.72 24.66 19.90
N GLY A 211 7.95 24.58 20.97
CA GLY A 211 6.49 24.72 20.95
C GLY A 211 5.77 23.54 20.29
N GLY A 212 4.43 23.62 20.31
CA GLY A 212 3.55 22.74 19.55
C GLY A 212 3.82 22.84 18.03
N ILE A 213 3.46 21.78 17.30
CA ILE A 213 3.66 21.75 15.84
C ILE A 213 2.62 22.63 15.14
N LEU A 214 1.37 22.56 15.57
CA LEU A 214 0.27 23.34 15.04
C LEU A 214 -0.21 24.35 16.09
N THR A 215 -0.56 25.55 15.64
CA THR A 215 -1.16 26.60 16.46
C THR A 215 -2.63 26.74 16.09
N ALA A 216 -3.54 26.66 17.06
CA ALA A 216 -4.97 26.80 16.83
C ALA A 216 -5.30 28.11 16.07
N GLY A 217 -6.18 28.02 15.08
CA GLY A 217 -6.57 29.13 14.19
C GLY A 217 -5.58 29.46 13.08
N HIS A 218 -4.41 28.80 13.03
CA HIS A 218 -3.49 28.91 11.90
C HIS A 218 -3.88 27.96 10.78
N ARG A 219 -3.51 28.33 9.54
CA ARG A 219 -3.73 27.52 8.34
C ARG A 219 -2.39 27.00 7.86
N TYR A 220 -2.33 25.73 7.51
CA TYR A 220 -1.12 25.04 7.11
C TYR A 220 -1.26 24.45 5.71
N LEU A 221 -0.11 24.19 5.10
CA LEU A 221 0.02 23.40 3.87
C LEU A 221 1.07 22.32 4.09
N LEU A 222 0.66 21.05 3.98
CA LEU A 222 1.57 19.91 3.95
C LEU A 222 2.16 19.81 2.54
N LEU A 223 3.45 20.07 2.43
CA LEU A 223 4.21 20.05 1.18
C LEU A 223 4.88 18.69 1.02
N ILE A 224 4.80 18.16 -0.20
CA ILE A 224 5.42 16.88 -0.58
C ILE A 224 6.35 17.14 -1.76
N ASP A 225 7.58 16.66 -1.65
CA ASP A 225 8.61 16.86 -2.67
C ASP A 225 8.25 16.10 -3.95
N PRO A 226 8.00 16.80 -5.09
CA PRO A 226 7.70 16.14 -6.36
C PRO A 226 8.88 15.32 -6.90
N GLN A 227 10.11 15.59 -6.46
CA GLN A 227 11.29 14.83 -6.89
C GLN A 227 11.45 13.51 -6.14
N TRP A 228 10.59 13.22 -5.17
CA TRP A 228 10.58 11.94 -4.50
C TRP A 228 10.24 10.81 -5.47
N LYS A 229 11.01 9.72 -5.41
CA LYS A 229 11.03 8.68 -6.45
C LYS A 229 10.39 7.38 -6.01
N THR A 230 9.76 6.72 -6.97
CA THR A 230 9.26 5.34 -6.84
C THR A 230 10.37 4.31 -6.71
N GLN A 231 9.97 3.09 -6.37
CA GLN A 231 10.80 1.90 -6.51
C GLN A 231 11.26 1.66 -7.97
N ALA A 232 10.62 2.24 -8.97
CA ALA A 232 11.11 2.23 -10.36
C ALA A 232 12.02 3.43 -10.69
N GLY A 233 12.15 4.41 -9.79
CA GLY A 233 12.99 5.61 -9.97
C GLY A 233 12.28 6.79 -10.64
N GLN A 234 10.97 6.71 -10.85
CA GLN A 234 10.15 7.78 -11.42
C GLN A 234 9.74 8.78 -10.33
N PRO A 235 9.77 10.10 -10.58
CA PRO A 235 9.31 11.11 -9.63
C PRO A 235 7.78 11.11 -9.49
N LEU A 236 7.27 11.82 -8.47
CA LEU A 236 5.85 12.15 -8.36
C LEU A 236 5.43 13.12 -9.47
N ASP A 237 4.16 13.05 -9.85
CA ASP A 237 3.52 14.01 -10.75
C ASP A 237 3.61 15.44 -10.16
N GLY A 238 3.89 16.42 -11.01
CA GLY A 238 4.05 17.83 -10.63
C GLY A 238 2.78 18.45 -10.03
N SER A 239 1.61 17.83 -10.20
CA SER A 239 0.36 18.25 -9.55
C SER A 239 0.37 18.09 -8.03
N VAL A 240 1.31 17.31 -7.46
CA VAL A 240 1.43 17.04 -6.02
C VAL A 240 1.69 18.31 -5.19
N LYS A 241 2.31 19.35 -5.79
CA LYS A 241 2.68 20.60 -5.11
C LYS A 241 1.50 21.39 -4.52
N LYS A 242 0.24 21.03 -4.81
CA LYS A 242 -0.95 21.86 -4.57
C LYS A 242 -1.93 21.32 -3.53
N ARG A 243 -1.61 20.26 -2.79
CA ARG A 243 -2.65 19.51 -2.07
C ARG A 243 -2.29 19.32 -0.61
N TYR A 244 -3.32 19.27 0.25
CA TYR A 244 -3.29 19.18 1.72
C TYR A 244 -3.12 20.49 2.48
N ALA A 245 -4.09 21.39 2.27
CA ALA A 245 -4.25 22.58 3.11
C ALA A 245 -5.32 22.32 4.18
N PHE A 246 -5.00 22.62 5.43
CA PHE A 246 -5.92 22.46 6.56
C PHE A 246 -5.75 23.61 7.55
N THR A 247 -6.73 23.78 8.43
CA THR A 247 -6.71 24.72 9.54
C THR A 247 -6.59 23.93 10.84
N ALA A 248 -5.80 24.42 11.78
CA ALA A 248 -5.74 23.83 13.10
C ALA A 248 -6.91 24.34 13.97
N SER A 249 -7.74 23.45 14.52
CA SER A 249 -8.66 23.75 15.61
C SER A 249 -7.93 23.69 16.95
N ASN A 250 -8.67 23.82 18.06
CA ASN A 250 -8.12 23.57 19.39
C ASN A 250 -7.60 22.12 19.50
N ALA A 251 -6.67 21.89 20.42
CA ALA A 251 -6.23 20.54 20.75
C ALA A 251 -7.40 19.72 21.29
N ASP A 252 -7.41 18.44 20.96
CA ASP A 252 -8.41 17.47 21.38
C ASP A 252 -7.84 16.52 22.43
N HIS A 253 -8.42 16.56 23.62
CA HIS A 253 -8.00 15.74 24.77
C HIS A 253 -9.10 14.76 25.19
N GLU A 254 -10.23 14.75 24.48
CA GLU A 254 -11.36 13.89 24.81
C GLU A 254 -11.21 12.55 24.09
N GLN A 255 -11.51 11.44 24.78
CA GLN A 255 -11.56 10.13 24.13
C GLN A 255 -12.86 9.99 23.33
N PRO A 256 -12.84 9.25 22.21
CA PRO A 256 -14.07 8.85 21.55
C PRO A 256 -15.03 8.17 22.51
N ASP A 257 -16.33 8.48 22.39
CA ASP A 257 -17.36 7.91 23.26
C ASP A 257 -18.37 7.07 22.45
N PRO A 258 -18.30 5.74 22.54
CA PRO A 258 -19.24 4.86 21.85
C PRO A 258 -20.70 5.02 22.23
N ASN A 259 -21.03 5.71 23.34
CA ASN A 259 -22.42 6.03 23.67
C ASN A 259 -23.02 7.11 22.76
N ASN A 260 -22.19 7.91 22.10
CA ASN A 260 -22.62 8.97 21.18
C ASN A 260 -22.72 8.47 19.73
N TRP A 261 -22.35 7.22 19.46
CA TRP A 261 -22.37 6.67 18.11
C TRP A 261 -23.77 6.28 17.67
N GLU A 262 -24.08 6.57 16.41
CA GLU A 262 -25.35 6.21 15.80
C GLU A 262 -25.21 4.86 15.08
N LEU A 263 -26.09 3.91 15.42
CA LEU A 263 -26.15 2.61 14.77
C LEU A 263 -27.36 2.57 13.84
N THR A 264 -27.13 2.36 12.55
CA THR A 264 -28.19 2.06 11.57
C THR A 264 -28.24 0.54 11.39
N PRO A 265 -29.22 -0.16 11.98
CA PRO A 265 -29.32 -1.60 11.88
C PRO A 265 -29.57 -2.05 10.44
N PRO A 266 -29.10 -3.25 10.05
CA PRO A 266 -29.32 -3.81 8.73
C PRO A 266 -30.73 -4.40 8.59
N THR A 267 -31.13 -4.68 7.35
CA THR A 267 -32.40 -5.34 7.05
C THR A 267 -32.34 -6.86 7.34
N LEU A 268 -33.39 -7.42 7.95
CA LEU A 268 -33.55 -8.85 8.21
C LEU A 268 -33.42 -9.68 6.91
N ASP A 269 -32.83 -10.88 7.01
CA ASP A 269 -32.64 -11.81 5.88
C ASP A 269 -31.82 -11.23 4.71
N THR A 270 -30.97 -10.24 4.99
CA THR A 270 -30.04 -9.65 4.01
C THR A 270 -28.60 -9.71 4.47
N VAL A 271 -27.67 -9.44 3.55
CA VAL A 271 -26.25 -9.19 3.83
C VAL A 271 -25.93 -7.68 3.82
N GLU A 272 -26.95 -6.82 3.94
CA GLU A 272 -26.74 -5.38 4.06
C GLU A 272 -25.93 -5.07 5.33
N PRO A 273 -25.06 -4.05 5.32
CA PRO A 273 -24.21 -3.79 6.45
C PRO A 273 -24.98 -3.14 7.61
N LEU A 274 -24.58 -3.46 8.84
CA LEU A 274 -24.75 -2.54 9.96
C LEU A 274 -23.85 -1.32 9.70
N ILE A 275 -24.39 -0.11 9.85
CA ILE A 275 -23.60 1.12 9.74
C ILE A 275 -23.43 1.74 11.13
N ILE A 276 -22.19 2.05 11.50
CA ILE A 276 -21.86 2.80 12.72
C ILE A 276 -21.30 4.15 12.29
N SER A 277 -21.94 5.23 12.75
CA SER A 277 -21.46 6.61 12.57
C SER A 277 -20.89 7.13 13.88
N PHE A 278 -19.63 7.58 13.87
CA PHE A 278 -18.90 7.90 15.09
C PHE A 278 -19.22 9.29 15.66
N GLY A 279 -19.77 10.20 14.85
CA GLY A 279 -20.02 11.60 15.24
C GLY A 279 -18.76 12.49 15.22
N GLU A 280 -17.60 11.89 15.01
CA GLU A 280 -16.29 12.51 14.86
C GLU A 280 -15.44 11.71 13.86
N MET A 281 -14.26 12.20 13.51
CA MET A 281 -13.32 11.48 12.65
C MET A 281 -12.35 10.67 13.50
N LEU A 282 -12.29 9.36 13.25
CA LEU A 282 -11.34 8.46 13.88
C LEU A 282 -10.06 8.30 13.05
N ASP A 283 -8.99 7.82 13.67
CA ASP A 283 -7.75 7.49 12.98
C ASP A 283 -8.00 6.47 11.86
N PHE A 284 -7.53 6.79 10.67
CA PHE A 284 -7.78 6.02 9.46
C PHE A 284 -7.33 4.55 9.53
N ALA A 285 -6.23 4.25 10.20
CA ALA A 285 -5.74 2.87 10.30
C ALA A 285 -6.56 2.07 11.32
N THR A 286 -6.85 2.65 12.48
CA THR A 286 -7.58 1.95 13.54
C THR A 286 -9.08 1.83 13.23
N ALA A 287 -9.67 2.80 12.52
CA ALA A 287 -11.05 2.77 12.05
C ALA A 287 -11.37 1.57 11.12
N ARG A 288 -10.35 1.00 10.47
CA ARG A 288 -10.49 -0.24 9.67
C ARG A 288 -10.65 -1.49 10.54
N LYS A 289 -10.42 -1.40 11.85
CA LYS A 289 -10.54 -2.50 12.80
C LYS A 289 -11.31 -2.07 14.05
N VAL A 290 -12.57 -1.71 13.86
CA VAL A 290 -13.46 -1.20 14.93
C VAL A 290 -14.03 -2.34 15.76
N ILE A 291 -14.51 -3.41 15.11
CA ILE A 291 -15.10 -4.57 15.78
C ILE A 291 -14.08 -5.71 15.85
N THR A 292 -13.93 -6.28 17.04
CA THR A 292 -13.07 -7.45 17.30
C THR A 292 -13.86 -8.75 17.38
N ALA A 293 -15.13 -8.69 17.79
CA ALA A 293 -16.05 -9.81 17.79
C ALA A 293 -17.50 -9.32 17.63
N CYS A 294 -18.33 -10.12 16.96
CA CYS A 294 -19.76 -9.92 16.82
C CYS A 294 -20.46 -11.22 17.26
N SER A 295 -21.54 -11.10 18.00
CA SER A 295 -22.34 -12.25 18.42
C SER A 295 -23.84 -11.95 18.39
N ASN A 296 -24.67 -12.96 18.15
CA ASN A 296 -26.11 -12.92 18.33
C ASN A 296 -26.49 -14.00 19.35
N ASN A 297 -27.07 -13.60 20.49
CA ASN A 297 -27.42 -14.54 21.57
C ASN A 297 -26.27 -15.53 21.90
N GLU A 298 -25.05 -15.00 22.07
CA GLU A 298 -23.81 -15.75 22.35
C GLU A 298 -23.21 -16.56 21.18
N GLU A 299 -23.91 -16.72 20.05
CA GLU A 299 -23.36 -17.32 18.84
C GLU A 299 -22.47 -16.31 18.11
N ILE A 300 -21.22 -16.69 17.81
CA ILE A 300 -20.27 -15.83 17.10
C ILE A 300 -20.69 -15.70 15.63
N ILE A 301 -20.76 -14.46 15.17
CA ILE A 301 -21.08 -14.12 13.79
C ILE A 301 -19.79 -13.69 13.10
N GLU A 302 -19.48 -14.35 11.99
CA GLU A 302 -18.38 -13.96 11.13
C GLU A 302 -18.77 -12.70 10.35
N ILE A 303 -17.90 -11.69 10.44
CA ILE A 303 -18.11 -10.38 9.86
C ILE A 303 -16.86 -9.91 9.12
N SER A 304 -17.07 -9.04 8.14
CA SER A 304 -16.04 -8.18 7.57
C SER A 304 -16.42 -6.72 7.82
N GLN A 305 -15.43 -5.81 7.78
CA GLN A 305 -15.66 -4.39 8.06
C GLN A 305 -14.95 -3.51 7.05
N GLN A 306 -15.61 -2.41 6.68
CA GLN A 306 -15.11 -1.43 5.74
C GLN A 306 -15.33 -0.03 6.30
N ALA A 307 -14.24 0.67 6.62
CA ALA A 307 -14.30 2.07 7.05
C ALA A 307 -14.35 3.01 5.84
N ASP A 308 -15.06 4.11 6.00
CA ASP A 308 -15.00 5.22 5.06
C ASP A 308 -13.61 5.88 5.10
N TRP A 309 -13.18 6.48 4.00
CA TRP A 309 -11.86 7.13 3.89
C TRP A 309 -11.71 8.37 4.78
N ASP A 310 -12.84 9.01 5.11
CA ASP A 310 -12.92 10.14 6.04
C ASP A 310 -12.95 9.71 7.51
N GLY A 311 -12.92 8.40 7.81
CA GLY A 311 -12.87 7.92 9.19
C GLY A 311 -14.11 8.24 10.03
N THR A 312 -15.23 8.68 9.44
CA THR A 312 -16.44 9.07 10.18
C THR A 312 -17.44 7.93 10.37
N ARG A 313 -17.31 6.86 9.56
CA ARG A 313 -18.21 5.71 9.57
C ARG A 313 -17.49 4.40 9.29
N VAL A 314 -18.07 3.31 9.80
CA VAL A 314 -17.70 1.94 9.42
C VAL A 314 -18.95 1.14 9.07
N LYS A 315 -18.81 0.29 8.05
CA LYS A 315 -19.82 -0.68 7.61
C LYS A 315 -19.38 -2.08 8.04
N ILE A 316 -20.27 -2.82 8.69
CA ILE A 316 -20.03 -4.18 9.16
C ILE A 316 -20.93 -5.14 8.38
N PHE A 317 -20.32 -6.00 7.56
CA PHE A 317 -21.01 -6.96 6.71
C PHE A 317 -20.96 -8.34 7.32
N PRO A 318 -22.07 -9.09 7.37
CA PRO A 318 -22.06 -10.47 7.83
C PRO A 318 -21.62 -11.42 6.70
N SER A 319 -21.09 -12.60 7.04
CA SER A 319 -20.83 -13.64 6.03
C SER A 319 -22.09 -14.39 5.58
N LYS A 320 -23.18 -14.28 6.35
CA LYS A 320 -24.51 -14.88 6.08
C LYS A 320 -25.62 -13.84 6.32
N PRO A 321 -26.82 -14.03 5.75
CA PRO A 321 -27.94 -13.14 6.03
C PRO A 321 -28.21 -12.98 7.53
N TRP A 322 -28.52 -11.75 7.95
CA TRP A 322 -28.85 -11.47 9.34
C TRP A 322 -30.09 -12.21 9.80
N THR A 323 -30.08 -12.69 11.05
CA THR A 323 -31.23 -13.29 11.71
C THR A 323 -31.82 -12.32 12.72
N ALA A 324 -33.10 -12.48 13.03
CA ALA A 324 -33.71 -11.71 14.11
C ALA A 324 -33.01 -12.04 15.44
N GLY A 325 -32.81 -11.04 16.28
CA GLY A 325 -32.14 -11.21 17.57
C GLY A 325 -31.42 -9.98 18.06
N ARG A 326 -30.74 -10.16 19.20
CA ARG A 326 -29.96 -9.13 19.85
C ARG A 326 -28.48 -9.39 19.63
N TYR A 327 -27.86 -8.44 18.95
CA TYR A 327 -26.46 -8.51 18.60
C TYR A 327 -25.61 -7.75 19.62
N THR A 328 -24.45 -8.32 19.93
CA THR A 328 -23.44 -7.72 20.80
C THR A 328 -22.12 -7.62 20.04
N LEU A 329 -21.56 -6.41 20.01
CA LEU A 329 -20.34 -6.06 19.28
C LEU A 329 -19.24 -5.70 20.29
N ALA A 330 -18.12 -6.40 20.25
CA ALA A 330 -16.93 -6.05 21.01
C ALA A 330 -16.09 -5.03 20.23
N LEU A 331 -15.81 -3.88 20.84
CA LEU A 331 -15.00 -2.83 20.25
C LEU A 331 -13.51 -3.11 20.43
N ASN A 332 -12.70 -2.64 19.48
CA ASN A 332 -11.26 -2.61 19.62
C ASN A 332 -10.86 -1.49 20.61
N PRO A 333 -10.27 -1.81 21.77
CA PRO A 333 -9.89 -0.79 22.76
C PRO A 333 -8.85 0.21 22.23
N ARG A 334 -8.10 -0.16 21.18
CA ARG A 334 -7.10 0.70 20.54
C ARG A 334 -7.66 1.58 19.41
N LEU A 335 -8.97 1.57 19.20
CA LEU A 335 -9.61 2.53 18.30
C LEU A 335 -9.38 3.93 18.85
N GLU A 336 -8.83 4.82 18.03
CA GLU A 336 -8.38 6.15 18.44
C GLU A 336 -8.88 7.25 17.51
N ASP A 337 -8.91 8.48 18.01
CA ASP A 337 -9.16 9.69 17.23
C ASP A 337 -7.89 10.21 16.50
N LEU A 338 -7.99 11.39 15.89
CA LEU A 338 -6.89 12.06 15.21
C LEU A 338 -5.77 12.57 16.14
N ALA A 339 -6.06 12.76 17.41
CA ALA A 339 -5.14 13.22 18.46
C ALA A 339 -4.51 12.04 19.24
N GLY A 340 -4.88 10.80 18.90
CA GLY A 340 -4.40 9.57 19.52
C GLY A 340 -5.09 9.21 20.84
N ASN A 341 -6.23 9.82 21.16
CA ASN A 341 -7.04 9.39 22.30
C ASN A 341 -7.78 8.12 21.88
N SER A 342 -7.54 7.04 22.61
CA SER A 342 -8.14 5.73 22.34
C SER A 342 -9.32 5.45 23.26
N LEU A 343 -10.15 4.46 22.93
CA LEU A 343 -11.21 3.99 23.83
C LEU A 343 -10.66 3.47 25.17
N GLU A 344 -9.45 2.92 25.18
CA GLU A 344 -8.77 2.44 26.39
C GLU A 344 -8.25 3.59 27.25
N ARG A 345 -7.66 4.62 26.63
CA ARG A 345 -7.03 5.73 27.35
C ARG A 345 -6.80 6.97 26.48
N PRO A 346 -6.74 8.19 27.06
CA PRO A 346 -6.27 9.39 26.40
C PRO A 346 -4.80 9.28 25.92
N PHE A 347 -4.42 10.08 24.92
CA PHE A 347 -3.04 10.16 24.43
C PHE A 347 -2.08 10.74 25.49
N GLU A 348 -2.58 11.75 26.20
CA GLU A 348 -1.91 12.49 27.25
C GLU A 348 -2.64 12.27 28.57
N VAL A 349 -1.88 11.89 29.60
CA VAL A 349 -2.39 11.66 30.94
C VAL A 349 -1.49 12.44 31.89
N ASP A 350 -2.09 13.24 32.77
CA ASP A 350 -1.36 13.90 33.84
C ASP A 350 -0.96 12.85 34.88
N LEU A 351 0.32 12.47 34.89
CA LEU A 351 0.88 11.49 35.81
C LEU A 351 0.88 11.95 37.28
N SER A 352 0.59 13.23 37.54
CA SER A 352 0.46 13.78 38.89
C SER A 352 -0.95 13.66 39.47
N SER A 353 -1.93 13.33 38.63
CA SER A 353 -3.32 13.09 39.04
C SER A 353 -3.54 11.65 39.56
N GLU A 354 -4.50 11.46 40.47
CA GLU A 354 -4.84 10.13 40.99
C GLU A 354 -5.27 9.17 39.87
N THR A 355 -5.09 7.86 40.11
CA THR A 355 -5.40 6.79 39.14
C THR A 355 -6.86 6.84 38.73
N THR A 356 -7.12 7.43 37.56
CA THR A 356 -8.45 7.54 36.97
C THR A 356 -8.68 6.34 36.06
N ASP A 357 -9.85 5.70 36.17
CA ASP A 357 -10.27 4.68 35.20
C ASP A 357 -10.78 5.39 33.93
N PHE A 358 -10.03 5.23 32.84
CA PHE A 358 -10.31 5.86 31.55
C PHE A 358 -11.05 4.93 30.57
N ALA A 359 -11.34 3.68 30.97
CA ALA A 359 -11.89 2.69 30.06
C ALA A 359 -13.31 3.10 29.61
N LYS A 360 -13.45 3.39 28.31
CA LYS A 360 -14.75 3.61 27.70
C LYS A 360 -15.51 2.30 27.53
N LYS A 361 -16.80 2.41 27.22
CA LYS A 361 -17.65 1.25 26.88
C LYS A 361 -17.03 0.50 25.69
N LEU A 362 -16.65 -0.76 25.88
CA LEU A 362 -16.06 -1.60 24.83
C LEU A 362 -17.07 -2.53 24.17
N THR A 363 -18.36 -2.24 24.33
CA THR A 363 -19.44 -3.09 23.82
C THR A 363 -20.57 -2.24 23.26
N LEU A 364 -21.05 -2.57 22.07
CA LEU A 364 -22.28 -2.01 21.50
C LEU A 364 -23.32 -3.11 21.34
N THR A 365 -24.60 -2.73 21.35
CA THR A 365 -25.69 -3.66 21.11
C THR A 365 -26.70 -3.07 20.17
N PHE A 366 -27.25 -3.88 19.27
CA PHE A 366 -28.38 -3.51 18.42
C PHE A 366 -29.31 -4.71 18.26
N GLU A 367 -30.54 -4.45 17.81
CA GLU A 367 -31.58 -5.47 17.64
C GLU A 367 -32.09 -5.46 16.20
N ILE A 368 -32.33 -6.67 15.68
CA ILE A 368 -33.04 -6.88 14.42
C ILE A 368 -34.36 -7.56 14.78
N ASN A 369 -35.46 -6.87 14.50
CA ASN A 369 -36.81 -7.35 14.76
C ASN A 369 -37.31 -8.23 13.60
N GLN A 370 -38.27 -9.11 13.90
CA GLN A 370 -38.96 -9.95 12.91
C GLN A 370 -39.88 -9.16 11.99
#